data_AF-A0AAE0M0Z1-F1
#
_entry.id   AF-A0AAE0M0Z1-F1
#
_cell.length_a   1.000
_cell.length_b   1.000
_cell.length_c   1.000
_cell.angle_alpha   90.00
_cell.angle_beta   90.00
_cell.angle_gamma   90.00
#
_symmetry.space_group_name_H-M   'P 1'
#
loop_
_entity.id
_entity.type
_entity.pdbx_description
1 polymer ?
#
loop_
_entity_poly.entity_id
_entity_poly.type
_entity_poly.pdbx_seq_one_letter_code
_entity_poly.pdbx_strand_id
1 'polypeptide(L)'
;MEVPRAKAAYKKKDGIITLTTDRASLIWSPGNGTGPPVVSLAVANITNLQKTPDSSAKVMLKVFEKPRTAEGDPLPYLFQFTSSDDPRAEANAIKDILSSILAETRGGDPSLPKPKQGDANGAAGASASMSMASTANAKPPAVRWFDDDVLKKDYELQQSLLKKDASLNQMYTDARSTKPESISDATFNAQFWSTRVGLLRAHAIELNQKKGTYNVLSTIKPRTDNGELKLNLVKEQVQMIFHQHPLVKRIYNENVPKLNESDFWSRFFLSRLSKKLKGERVSENESADPLFDKYSEADNTVGFNSRIMASQVPHIIDLEANEENQGGFKSGNRKDVEMRPRANVPIVKTLNSLSEKIMADVAPTDTDPSAADAADGLDDNVYNELALRDLQADAENAGIALSVREQNRFLQSHQTKAQSEEEFFYAKQVPADVLFDVQGDMETLDDDGTGGIDLHKGIGVDPDSDSEQETGAVKKPAHVGSRAARKLADDQIFEGLARKRAEIYGLDSDDLSPMSIPPEIAQRCFITNATTAEFLKQFWGAFMSGDPSRMQELAYHFDSLKRSAERITALAEEAEMVRIALDNKRKQEIKEHFRATKKKLRYVPRGGGKNAVMALFEPSLAGLRSAQAVYESAAARR
;
A
#
# COMPACT_ATOMS: atom_id res chain seq x y z
N MET A 1 35.35 43.27 4.39
CA MET A 1 36.12 42.16 5.00
C MET A 1 37.10 41.66 3.96
N GLU A 2 38.39 41.65 4.28
CA GLU A 2 39.46 41.30 3.35
C GLU A 2 39.40 39.83 2.94
N VAL A 3 39.61 39.55 1.65
CA VAL A 3 39.73 38.18 1.14
C VAL A 3 41.14 37.69 1.50
N PRO A 4 41.29 36.61 2.30
CA PRO A 4 42.61 36.13 2.66
C PRO A 4 43.33 35.62 1.41
N ARG A 5 44.57 36.07 1.23
CA ARG A 5 45.49 35.62 0.19
C ARG A 5 46.66 34.94 0.87
N ALA A 6 46.96 33.71 0.48
CA ALA A 6 48.05 32.95 1.10
C ALA A 6 49.02 32.43 0.05
N LYS A 7 50.31 32.33 0.40
CA LYS A 7 51.31 31.72 -0.49
C LYS A 7 51.31 30.21 -0.27
N ALA A 8 50.97 29.47 -1.31
CA ALA A 8 50.86 28.01 -1.27
C ALA A 8 51.44 27.36 -2.53
N ALA A 9 52.20 26.29 -2.33
CA ALA A 9 52.71 25.41 -3.36
C ALA A 9 51.68 24.32 -3.70
N TYR A 10 51.39 24.16 -4.99
CA TYR A 10 50.58 23.06 -5.53
C TYR A 10 51.40 22.27 -6.54
N LYS A 11 51.48 20.94 -6.39
CA LYS A 11 52.31 20.05 -7.24
C LYS A 11 53.75 20.58 -7.45
N LYS A 12 54.41 21.02 -6.36
CA LYS A 12 55.77 21.59 -6.33
C LYS A 12 55.95 22.93 -7.08
N LYS A 13 54.86 23.60 -7.47
CA LYS A 13 54.89 24.95 -8.05
C LYS A 13 54.43 25.94 -7.00
N ASP A 14 55.20 27.01 -6.76
CA ASP A 14 54.82 28.08 -5.84
C ASP A 14 53.77 29.01 -6.47
N GLY A 15 52.78 29.39 -5.66
CA GLY A 15 51.67 30.22 -6.10
C GLY A 15 50.94 30.89 -4.94
N ILE A 16 49.84 31.57 -5.28
CA ILE A 16 48.96 32.24 -4.34
C ILE A 16 47.58 31.56 -4.43
N ILE A 17 47.05 31.20 -3.26
CA ILE A 17 45.67 30.72 -3.12
C ILE A 17 44.79 31.84 -2.60
N THR A 18 43.67 32.08 -3.27
CA THR A 18 42.70 33.15 -2.95
C THR A 18 41.27 32.66 -3.21
N LEU A 19 40.30 33.14 -2.44
CA LEU A 19 38.89 32.98 -2.79
C LEU A 19 38.45 34.08 -3.77
N THR A 20 37.46 33.81 -4.62
CA THR A 20 36.78 34.88 -5.38
C THR A 20 36.10 35.87 -4.43
N THR A 21 35.89 37.10 -4.90
CA THR A 21 35.12 38.14 -4.18
C THR A 21 33.74 37.63 -3.76
N ASP A 22 33.16 36.77 -4.58
CA ASP A 22 31.82 36.21 -4.40
C ASP A 22 31.82 34.94 -3.53
N ARG A 23 32.99 34.53 -3.01
CA ARG A 23 33.23 33.32 -2.19
C ARG A 23 32.77 32.00 -2.80
N ALA A 24 32.44 31.99 -4.09
CA ALA A 24 31.90 30.84 -4.80
C ALA A 24 32.98 29.83 -5.25
N SER A 25 34.23 30.28 -5.43
CA SER A 25 35.32 29.45 -5.94
C SER A 25 36.64 29.72 -5.22
N LEU A 26 37.37 28.64 -4.94
CA LEU A 26 38.75 28.67 -4.45
C LEU A 26 39.70 28.60 -5.65
N ILE A 27 40.55 29.61 -5.79
CA ILE A 27 41.44 29.79 -6.94
C ILE A 27 42.90 29.68 -6.49
N TRP A 28 43.71 28.95 -7.26
CA TRP A 28 45.17 28.96 -7.14
C TRP A 28 45.82 29.50 -8.42
N SER A 29 46.72 30.47 -8.28
CA SER A 29 47.51 31.08 -9.37
C SER A 29 49.02 30.94 -9.11
N PRO A 30 49.85 30.66 -10.13
CA PRO A 30 51.31 30.56 -9.98
C PRO A 30 51.94 31.94 -9.67
N GLY A 31 53.04 31.95 -8.90
CA GLY A 31 53.67 33.18 -8.40
C GLY A 31 54.28 34.10 -9.47
N ASN A 32 54.51 33.60 -10.68
CA ASN A 32 55.01 34.38 -11.80
C ASN A 32 53.91 34.55 -12.87
N GLY A 33 53.16 35.64 -12.77
CA GLY A 33 52.37 36.18 -13.88
C GLY A 33 50.86 36.21 -13.64
N THR A 34 50.30 37.36 -14.03
CA THR A 34 48.89 37.75 -14.13
C THR A 34 48.10 36.90 -15.15
N GLY A 35 48.21 35.57 -15.08
CA GLY A 35 47.58 34.61 -15.99
C GLY A 35 46.29 33.99 -15.43
N PRO A 36 45.51 33.28 -16.28
CA PRO A 36 44.28 32.60 -15.85
C PRO A 36 44.56 31.54 -14.77
N PRO A 37 43.60 31.32 -13.86
CA PRO A 37 43.78 30.41 -12.73
C PRO A 37 44.03 28.97 -13.20
N VAL A 38 45.11 28.36 -12.73
CA VAL A 38 45.49 26.98 -13.12
C VAL A 38 44.59 25.95 -12.42
N VAL A 39 44.05 26.30 -11.26
CA VAL A 39 43.07 25.48 -10.52
C VAL A 39 41.97 26.39 -10.01
N SER A 40 40.72 26.08 -10.36
CA SER A 40 39.51 26.76 -9.88
C SER A 40 38.55 25.69 -9.35
N LEU A 41 38.39 25.65 -8.03
CA LEU A 41 37.53 24.68 -7.34
C LEU A 41 36.24 25.40 -6.92
N ALA A 42 35.08 24.92 -7.37
CA ALA A 42 33.80 25.46 -6.91
C ALA A 42 33.53 25.01 -5.47
N VAL A 43 33.24 25.94 -4.56
CA VAL A 43 33.05 25.62 -3.13
C VAL A 43 31.87 24.66 -2.91
N ALA A 44 30.85 24.73 -3.78
CA ALA A 44 29.71 23.81 -3.78
C ALA A 44 30.09 22.33 -4.03
N ASN A 45 31.21 22.07 -4.71
CA ASN A 45 31.66 20.72 -5.04
C ASN A 45 32.65 20.17 -4.00
N ILE A 46 33.00 20.95 -2.97
CA ILE A 46 33.95 20.54 -1.94
C ILE A 46 33.22 19.65 -0.92
N THR A 47 33.68 18.42 -0.77
CA THR A 47 33.05 17.43 0.14
C THR A 47 33.68 17.43 1.51
N ASN A 48 35.02 17.41 1.59
CA ASN A 48 35.77 17.31 2.83
C ASN A 48 37.05 18.15 2.78
N LEU A 49 37.49 18.60 3.96
CA LEU A 49 38.65 19.45 4.15
C LEU A 49 39.53 18.86 5.27
N GLN A 50 40.79 18.56 4.98
CA GLN A 50 41.74 18.04 5.96
C GLN A 50 42.92 18.99 6.11
N LYS A 51 43.31 19.29 7.35
CA LYS A 51 44.52 20.05 7.71
C LYS A 51 45.51 19.09 8.36
N THR A 52 46.80 19.30 8.14
CA THR A 52 47.83 18.62 8.94
C THR A 52 47.79 19.02 10.42
N PRO A 53 48.05 18.09 11.35
CA PRO A 53 48.04 18.37 12.78
C PRO A 53 49.16 19.35 13.18
N ASP A 54 48.94 20.10 14.27
CA ASP A 54 49.81 21.22 14.69
C ASP A 54 51.24 20.80 15.09
N SER A 55 51.45 19.49 15.29
CA SER A 55 52.77 18.87 15.55
C SER A 55 53.64 18.72 14.29
N SER A 56 53.11 18.95 13.09
CA SER A 56 53.85 18.75 11.83
C SER A 56 54.58 20.03 11.37
N ALA A 57 55.81 19.87 10.90
CA ALA A 57 56.63 20.98 10.38
C ALA A 57 56.12 21.54 9.04
N LYS A 58 55.30 20.78 8.29
CA LYS A 58 54.71 21.19 7.02
C LYS A 58 53.21 21.47 7.17
N VAL A 59 52.81 22.70 6.87
CA VAL A 59 51.39 23.11 6.88
C VAL A 59 50.77 22.76 5.53
N MET A 60 49.86 21.79 5.50
CA MET A 60 49.17 21.37 4.28
C MET A 60 47.66 21.37 4.46
N LEU A 61 46.95 21.83 3.42
CA LEU A 61 45.50 21.77 3.31
C LEU A 61 45.12 20.85 2.14
N LYS A 62 44.40 19.78 2.46
CA LYS A 62 43.89 18.81 1.48
C LYS A 62 42.39 19.04 1.30
N VAL A 63 41.99 19.36 0.07
CA VAL A 63 40.61 19.66 -0.34
C VAL A 63 40.11 18.55 -1.25
N PHE A 64 38.93 18.01 -0.97
CA PHE A 64 38.30 16.96 -1.75
C PHE A 64 37.18 17.52 -2.63
N GLU A 65 37.34 17.47 -3.94
CA GLU A 65 36.33 17.93 -4.91
C GLU A 65 35.57 16.73 -5.50
N LYS A 66 34.24 16.79 -5.50
CA LYS A 66 33.40 15.87 -6.27
C LYS A 66 33.24 16.42 -7.69
N PRO A 67 33.61 15.67 -8.75
CA PRO A 67 33.40 16.14 -10.11
C PRO A 67 31.91 16.35 -10.39
N ARG A 68 31.59 17.33 -11.24
CA ARG A 68 30.20 17.69 -11.62
C ARG A 68 29.45 16.56 -12.34
N THR A 69 30.20 15.58 -12.85
CA THR A 69 29.68 14.33 -13.39
C THR A 69 29.48 13.36 -12.23
N ALA A 70 28.22 13.09 -11.87
CA ALA A 70 27.86 12.23 -10.77
C ALA A 70 28.27 10.78 -11.06
N GLU A 71 29.47 10.41 -10.60
CA GLU A 71 30.00 9.08 -10.25
C GLU A 71 31.53 9.09 -10.44
N GLY A 72 32.25 9.24 -9.34
CA GLY A 72 33.71 9.24 -9.31
C GLY A 72 34.22 9.61 -7.92
N ASP A 73 35.29 8.94 -7.47
CA ASP A 73 35.92 9.20 -6.17
C ASP A 73 36.36 10.67 -6.05
N PRO A 74 36.23 11.27 -4.85
CA PRO A 74 36.57 12.66 -4.65
C PRO A 74 38.05 12.93 -4.94
N LEU A 75 38.33 13.85 -5.87
CA LEU A 75 39.68 14.20 -6.30
C LEU A 75 40.40 15.00 -5.19
N PRO A 76 41.55 14.53 -4.69
CA PRO A 76 42.28 15.21 -3.63
C PRO A 76 43.24 16.28 -4.19
N TYR A 77 43.03 17.54 -3.82
CA TYR A 77 43.95 18.65 -4.07
C TYR A 77 44.75 18.97 -2.81
N LEU A 78 46.09 18.92 -2.90
CA LEU A 78 46.98 19.16 -1.77
C LEU A 78 47.76 20.46 -1.96
N PHE A 79 47.52 21.43 -1.06
CA PHE A 79 48.19 22.72 -1.03
C PHE A 79 49.14 22.78 0.16
N GLN A 80 50.42 23.08 -0.07
CA GLN A 80 51.43 23.26 0.97
C GLN A 80 51.70 24.75 1.15
N PHE A 81 51.51 25.30 2.36
CA PHE A 81 51.73 26.73 2.61
C PHE A 81 53.22 27.02 2.79
N THR A 82 53.72 28.05 2.10
CA THR A 82 55.16 28.40 2.01
C THR A 82 55.44 29.85 2.41
N SER A 83 54.51 30.54 3.08
CA SER A 83 54.73 31.94 3.52
C SER A 83 55.83 32.04 4.60
N SER A 84 56.58 33.14 4.56
CA SER A 84 57.76 33.39 5.42
C SER A 84 57.41 33.97 6.79
N ASP A 85 56.26 34.60 6.94
CA ASP A 85 55.87 35.32 8.16
C ASP A 85 55.02 34.45 9.09
N ASP A 86 53.94 33.79 8.62
CA ASP A 86 53.12 32.89 9.44
C ASP A 86 52.23 31.93 8.61
N PRO A 87 52.77 30.80 8.11
CA PRO A 87 52.03 29.88 7.22
C PRO A 87 50.85 29.18 7.92
N ARG A 88 50.85 29.12 9.26
CA ARG A 88 49.78 28.50 10.06
C ARG A 88 48.56 29.41 10.19
N ALA A 89 48.76 30.72 10.36
CA ALA A 89 47.68 31.68 10.50
C ALA A 89 46.89 31.84 9.20
N GLU A 90 47.60 31.93 8.06
CA GLU A 90 47.01 32.00 6.72
C GLU A 90 46.20 30.75 6.37
N ALA A 91 46.72 29.56 6.71
CA ALA A 91 46.02 28.29 6.46
C ALA A 91 44.75 28.15 7.33
N ASN A 92 44.79 28.60 8.58
CA ASN A 92 43.61 28.62 9.46
C ASN A 92 42.56 29.61 8.96
N ALA A 93 42.95 30.82 8.55
CA ALA A 93 42.02 31.82 8.03
C ALA A 93 41.25 31.33 6.79
N ILE A 94 41.93 30.65 5.85
CA ILE A 94 41.28 30.07 4.66
C ILE A 94 40.39 28.89 5.04
N LYS A 95 40.85 28.03 5.97
CA LYS A 95 40.07 26.90 6.46
C LYS A 95 38.78 27.36 7.15
N ASP A 96 38.86 28.36 8.02
CA ASP A 96 37.72 28.79 8.84
C ASP A 96 36.61 29.34 7.94
N ILE A 97 36.95 30.16 6.93
CA ILE A 97 36.00 30.68 5.94
C ILE A 97 35.41 29.56 5.07
N LEU A 98 36.22 28.60 4.60
CA LEU A 98 35.70 27.47 3.83
C LEU A 98 34.79 26.57 4.68
N SER A 99 35.12 26.37 5.96
CA SER A 99 34.32 25.56 6.87
C SER A 99 33.00 26.23 7.25
N SER A 100 32.96 27.56 7.39
CA SER A 100 31.71 28.28 7.63
C SER A 100 30.78 28.20 6.41
N ILE A 101 31.31 28.35 5.20
CA ILE A 101 30.54 28.24 3.96
C ILE A 101 30.04 26.80 3.76
N LEU A 102 30.87 25.79 4.04
CA LEU A 102 30.46 24.38 3.98
C LEU A 102 29.38 24.02 5.02
N ALA A 103 29.43 24.63 6.21
CA ALA A 103 28.39 24.47 7.21
C ALA A 103 27.06 25.11 6.76
N GLU A 104 27.12 26.28 6.13
CA GLU A 104 25.95 26.97 5.57
C GLU A 104 25.32 26.20 4.40
N THR A 105 26.14 25.68 3.48
CA THR A 105 25.64 24.89 2.34
C THR A 105 25.07 23.54 2.75
N ARG A 106 25.66 22.86 3.75
CA ARG A 106 25.11 21.62 4.33
C ARG A 106 23.83 21.84 5.13
N GLY A 107 23.60 23.04 5.66
CA GLY A 107 22.35 23.41 6.32
C GLY A 107 21.15 23.53 5.36
N GLY A 108 21.41 23.75 4.06
CA GLY A 108 20.41 23.91 3.02
C GLY A 108 20.04 22.63 2.25
N ASP A 109 20.71 21.49 2.50
CA ASP A 109 20.52 20.24 1.77
C ASP A 109 19.71 19.21 2.60
N PRO A 110 18.43 18.95 2.25
CA PRO A 110 17.54 18.05 3.02
C PRO A 110 17.81 16.56 2.79
N SER A 111 18.85 16.19 2.04
CA SER A 111 19.15 14.80 1.65
C SER A 111 20.20 14.09 2.51
N LEU A 112 20.74 14.73 3.55
CA LEU A 112 21.75 14.16 4.46
C LEU A 112 21.24 14.11 5.91
N PRO A 113 21.43 13.00 6.64
CA PRO A 113 20.95 12.86 8.02
C PRO A 113 21.70 13.81 8.97
N LYS A 114 20.95 14.63 9.72
CA LYS A 114 21.47 15.41 10.85
C LYS A 114 22.05 14.48 11.93
N PRO A 115 23.24 14.77 12.50
CA PRO A 115 23.70 14.05 13.68
C PRO A 115 22.73 14.34 14.85
N LYS A 116 22.20 13.26 15.44
CA LYS A 116 21.40 13.34 16.68
C LYS A 116 22.26 13.94 17.78
N GLN A 117 21.79 15.07 18.32
CA GLN A 117 22.23 15.55 19.63
C GLN A 117 21.72 14.54 20.66
N GLY A 118 22.62 13.71 21.16
CA GLY A 118 22.41 12.82 22.29
C GLY A 118 23.20 13.34 23.49
N ASP A 119 22.55 13.32 24.64
CA ASP A 119 23.01 13.80 25.93
C ASP A 119 24.39 13.29 26.34
N ALA A 120 25.06 14.14 27.11
CA ALA A 120 26.36 13.88 27.71
C ALA A 120 26.33 12.69 28.69
N ASN A 121 27.14 11.66 28.43
CA ASN A 121 28.06 11.11 29.45
C ASN A 121 29.08 10.16 28.82
N GLY A 122 30.32 10.24 29.33
CA GLY A 122 31.52 9.83 28.62
C GLY A 122 31.85 8.35 28.59
N ALA A 123 32.56 7.95 27.52
CA ALA A 123 33.65 6.98 27.53
C ALA A 123 34.44 7.16 26.23
N ALA A 124 35.72 7.49 26.37
CA ALA A 124 36.64 7.68 25.26
C ALA A 124 37.08 6.33 24.67
N GLY A 125 37.14 6.26 23.34
CA GLY A 125 37.96 5.28 22.60
C GLY A 125 37.22 4.12 21.93
N ALA A 126 36.68 4.34 20.73
CA ALA A 126 36.50 3.29 19.72
C ALA A 126 36.34 3.90 18.31
N SER A 127 36.95 3.23 17.33
CA SER A 127 37.29 3.69 15.98
C SER A 127 36.11 3.94 15.02
N ALA A 128 36.33 4.88 14.10
CA ALA A 128 35.44 5.28 12.99
C ALA A 128 35.11 4.17 11.97
N SER A 129 35.63 2.95 12.13
CA SER A 129 35.35 1.80 11.28
C SER A 129 33.94 1.21 11.51
N MET A 130 33.38 1.36 12.72
CA MET A 130 32.04 0.82 13.03
C MET A 130 30.89 1.69 12.50
N SER A 131 31.16 2.95 12.13
CA SER A 131 30.16 3.85 11.55
C SER A 131 29.91 3.59 10.06
N MET A 132 30.84 2.90 9.38
CA MET A 132 30.73 2.54 7.96
C MET A 132 30.01 1.19 7.75
N ALA A 133 30.02 0.29 8.75
CA ALA A 133 29.33 -0.99 8.68
C ALA A 133 27.80 -0.83 8.86
N SER A 134 27.34 0.19 9.59
CA SER A 134 25.90 0.44 9.79
C SER A 134 25.20 1.13 8.62
N THR A 135 25.95 1.66 7.64
CA THR A 135 25.38 2.25 6.41
C THR A 135 25.18 1.25 5.28
N ALA A 136 25.84 0.09 5.32
CA ALA A 136 25.66 -0.96 4.33
C ALA A 136 24.38 -1.79 4.54
N ASN A 137 23.79 -1.73 5.74
CA ASN A 137 22.58 -2.47 6.11
C ASN A 137 21.33 -1.59 6.26
N ALA A 138 21.37 -0.35 5.74
CA ALA A 138 20.17 0.48 5.65
C ALA A 138 19.26 -0.12 4.56
N LYS A 139 18.21 -0.83 4.99
CA LYS A 139 17.08 -1.18 4.12
C LYS A 139 16.71 0.05 3.29
N PRO A 140 16.43 -0.10 1.97
CA PRO A 140 16.02 1.03 1.14
C PRO A 140 14.90 1.79 1.85
N PRO A 141 14.90 3.14 1.82
CA PRO A 141 13.91 3.93 2.54
C PRO A 141 12.53 3.40 2.15
N ALA A 142 11.78 2.93 3.16
CA ALA A 142 10.44 2.42 2.94
C ALA A 142 9.67 3.45 2.12
N VAL A 143 9.10 3.01 1.00
CA VAL A 143 8.47 3.94 0.04
C VAL A 143 7.44 4.77 0.81
N ARG A 144 7.48 6.10 0.67
CA ARG A 144 6.79 7.08 1.54
C ARG A 144 5.30 6.79 1.76
N TRP A 145 4.65 6.07 0.84
CA TRP A 145 3.24 5.66 0.93
C TRP A 145 2.98 4.43 1.81
N PHE A 146 4.00 3.75 2.34
CA PHE A 146 3.84 2.66 3.31
C PHE A 146 3.98 3.14 4.76
N ASP A 147 4.34 4.42 4.97
CA ASP A 147 4.42 5.03 6.29
C ASP A 147 3.10 5.73 6.65
N ASP A 148 2.42 5.17 7.65
CA ASP A 148 1.10 5.61 8.11
C ASP A 148 1.11 7.04 8.64
N ASP A 149 2.20 7.48 9.26
CA ASP A 149 2.28 8.81 9.84
C ASP A 149 2.57 9.88 8.78
N VAL A 150 3.21 9.50 7.68
CA VAL A 150 3.36 10.35 6.49
C VAL A 150 2.01 10.51 5.80
N LEU A 151 1.27 9.42 5.60
CA LEU A 151 -0.06 9.45 4.97
C LEU A 151 -1.08 10.30 5.76
N LYS A 152 -1.07 10.22 7.09
CA LYS A 152 -1.95 11.03 7.96
C LYS A 152 -1.62 12.54 7.91
N LYS A 153 -0.40 12.92 7.54
CA LYS A 153 0.02 14.32 7.43
C LYS A 153 -0.14 14.89 6.02
N ASP A 154 -0.28 14.02 5.02
CA ASP A 154 -0.45 14.43 3.62
C ASP A 154 -1.88 14.93 3.33
N TYR A 155 -2.05 16.24 3.44
CA TYR A 155 -3.34 16.90 3.24
C TYR A 155 -3.80 16.88 1.77
N GLU A 156 -2.89 16.90 0.80
CA GLU A 156 -3.23 16.87 -0.63
C GLU A 156 -3.80 15.50 -1.02
N LEU A 157 -3.19 14.43 -0.49
CA LEU A 157 -3.70 13.08 -0.65
C LEU A 157 -5.09 12.90 -0.01
N GLN A 158 -5.28 13.46 1.18
CA GLN A 158 -6.57 13.42 1.87
C GLN A 158 -7.66 14.17 1.10
N GLN A 159 -7.36 15.38 0.62
CA GLN A 159 -8.31 16.16 -0.17
C GLN A 159 -8.65 15.47 -1.49
N SER A 160 -7.68 14.87 -2.18
CA SER A 160 -7.93 14.15 -3.43
C SER A 160 -8.80 12.91 -3.20
N LEU A 161 -8.60 12.17 -2.12
CA LEU A 161 -9.46 11.06 -1.73
C LEU A 161 -10.90 11.53 -1.41
N LEU A 162 -11.06 12.63 -0.67
CA LEU A 162 -12.38 13.22 -0.37
C LEU A 162 -13.10 13.73 -1.64
N LYS A 163 -12.36 14.19 -2.66
CA LYS A 163 -12.95 14.57 -3.95
C LYS A 163 -13.39 13.36 -4.76
N LYS A 164 -12.66 12.25 -4.66
CA LYS A 164 -12.97 11.00 -5.37
C LYS A 164 -14.18 10.28 -4.77
N ASP A 165 -14.30 10.25 -3.44
CA ASP A 165 -15.39 9.60 -2.72
C ASP A 165 -16.33 10.61 -2.06
N ALA A 166 -17.50 10.82 -2.69
CA ALA A 166 -18.54 11.73 -2.19
C ALA A 166 -19.15 11.28 -0.87
N SER A 167 -19.25 9.97 -0.62
CA SER A 167 -19.83 9.42 0.62
C SER A 167 -18.91 9.67 1.81
N LEU A 168 -17.60 9.48 1.61
CA LEU A 168 -16.58 9.79 2.59
C LEU A 168 -16.53 11.29 2.90
N ASN A 169 -16.71 12.14 1.88
CA ASN A 169 -16.76 13.58 2.06
C ASN A 169 -17.96 14.04 2.90
N GLN A 170 -19.15 13.47 2.65
CA GLN A 170 -20.32 13.73 3.48
C GLN A 170 -20.07 13.29 4.92
N MET A 171 -19.54 12.08 5.11
CA MET A 171 -19.23 11.56 6.44
C MET A 171 -18.18 12.41 7.17
N TYR A 172 -17.14 12.87 6.47
CA TYR A 172 -16.13 13.79 7.03
C TYR A 172 -16.75 15.12 7.43
N THR A 173 -17.65 15.66 6.61
CA THR A 173 -18.35 16.93 6.88
C THR A 173 -19.31 16.79 8.08
N ASP A 174 -20.04 15.68 8.17
CA ASP A 174 -20.95 15.38 9.28
C ASP A 174 -20.19 15.11 10.59
N ALA A 175 -19.08 14.39 10.52
CA ALA A 175 -18.19 14.20 11.67
C ALA A 175 -17.56 15.53 12.11
N ARG A 176 -17.24 16.42 11.16
CA ARG A 176 -16.71 17.76 11.45
C ARG A 176 -17.78 18.70 12.02
N SER A 177 -19.04 18.60 11.60
CA SER A 177 -20.13 19.42 12.14
C SER A 177 -20.55 19.01 13.55
N THR A 178 -20.38 17.73 13.88
CA THR A 178 -20.69 17.15 15.21
C THR A 178 -19.50 17.18 16.18
N LYS A 179 -18.38 17.70 15.72
CA LYS A 179 -17.14 17.88 16.48
C LYS A 179 -17.33 18.90 17.63
N PRO A 180 -16.71 18.71 18.80
CA PRO A 180 -16.75 19.67 19.90
C PRO A 180 -15.65 20.74 19.74
N GLU A 181 -15.87 21.92 20.30
CA GLU A 181 -14.90 23.04 20.27
C GLU A 181 -13.60 22.75 21.03
N SER A 182 -13.61 21.76 21.94
CA SER A 182 -12.44 21.37 22.74
C SER A 182 -11.38 20.60 21.94
N ILE A 183 -11.76 19.95 20.83
CA ILE A 183 -10.84 19.19 19.98
C ILE A 183 -10.33 20.12 18.89
N SER A 184 -9.03 20.15 18.62
CA SER A 184 -8.46 20.95 17.52
C SER A 184 -8.77 20.33 16.15
N ASP A 185 -8.78 21.11 15.07
CA ASP A 185 -9.03 20.56 13.72
C ASP A 185 -7.98 19.51 13.33
N ALA A 186 -6.74 19.69 13.78
CA ALA A 186 -5.66 18.75 13.56
C ALA A 186 -5.86 17.41 14.30
N THR A 187 -6.32 17.43 15.54
CA THR A 187 -6.56 16.21 16.33
C THR A 187 -7.74 15.42 15.78
N PHE A 188 -8.83 16.11 15.39
CA PHE A 188 -9.94 15.50 14.68
C PHE A 188 -9.51 14.82 13.37
N ASN A 189 -8.72 15.52 12.54
CA ASN A 189 -8.23 14.95 11.27
C ASN A 189 -7.34 13.73 11.50
N ALA A 190 -6.44 13.79 12.49
CA ALA A 190 -5.59 12.66 12.84
C ALA A 190 -6.43 11.44 13.28
N GLN A 191 -7.46 11.65 14.10
CA GLN A 191 -8.38 10.58 14.53
C GLN A 191 -9.18 10.02 13.35
N PHE A 192 -9.78 10.88 12.53
CA PHE A 192 -10.58 10.48 11.36
C PHE A 192 -9.76 9.64 10.37
N TRP A 193 -8.51 10.06 10.08
CA TRP A 193 -7.64 9.34 9.16
C TRP A 193 -6.95 8.13 9.80
N SER A 194 -6.77 8.10 11.12
CA SER A 194 -6.20 6.93 11.81
C SER A 194 -7.03 5.66 11.62
N THR A 195 -8.36 5.78 11.51
CA THR A 195 -9.23 4.63 11.26
C THR A 195 -9.26 4.22 9.78
N ARG A 196 -8.74 5.07 8.88
CA ARG A 196 -8.84 5.01 7.40
C ARG A 196 -7.49 5.00 6.69
N VAL A 197 -6.41 4.70 7.40
CA VAL A 197 -5.06 4.70 6.79
C VAL A 197 -4.99 3.73 5.61
N GLY A 198 -5.70 2.60 5.67
CA GLY A 198 -5.79 1.65 4.56
C GLY A 198 -6.36 2.27 3.27
N LEU A 199 -7.35 3.18 3.38
CA LEU A 199 -7.91 3.88 2.23
C LEU A 199 -6.93 4.91 1.67
N LEU A 200 -6.25 5.67 2.55
CA LEU A 200 -5.20 6.60 2.14
C LEU A 200 -4.05 5.86 1.44
N ARG A 201 -3.65 4.71 1.99
CA ARG A 201 -2.60 3.86 1.40
C ARG A 201 -3.03 3.33 0.03
N ALA A 202 -4.24 2.79 -0.09
CA ALA A 202 -4.76 2.31 -1.37
C ALA A 202 -4.82 3.43 -2.42
N HIS A 203 -5.28 4.61 -2.03
CA HIS A 203 -5.32 5.77 -2.92
C HIS A 203 -3.93 6.28 -3.29
N ALA A 204 -2.99 6.30 -2.34
CA ALA A 204 -1.59 6.63 -2.61
C ALA A 204 -0.96 5.63 -3.59
N ILE A 205 -1.23 4.33 -3.43
CA ILE A 205 -0.76 3.30 -4.36
C ILE A 205 -1.38 3.52 -5.74
N GLU A 206 -2.68 3.79 -5.83
CA GLU A 206 -3.37 4.02 -7.10
C GLU A 206 -2.84 5.25 -7.85
N LEU A 207 -2.65 6.39 -7.16
CA LEU A 207 -2.09 7.61 -7.76
C LEU A 207 -0.68 7.41 -8.29
N ASN A 208 0.07 6.53 -7.64
CA ASN A 208 1.45 6.25 -8.00
C ASN A 208 1.62 4.99 -8.85
N GLN A 209 0.54 4.31 -9.18
CA GLN A 209 0.56 3.16 -10.06
C GLN A 209 0.84 3.64 -11.48
N LYS A 210 2.10 3.53 -11.90
CA LYS A 210 2.50 3.84 -13.27
C LYS A 210 2.12 2.67 -14.18
N LYS A 211 1.63 2.99 -15.38
CA LYS A 211 1.49 1.99 -16.45
C LYS A 211 2.87 1.44 -16.81
N GLY A 212 2.98 0.12 -16.93
CA GLY A 212 4.22 -0.53 -17.36
C GLY A 212 4.69 -0.01 -18.73
N THR A 213 6.01 0.10 -18.89
CA THR A 213 6.63 0.47 -20.16
C THR A 213 6.39 -0.62 -21.20
N TYR A 214 5.94 -0.25 -22.39
CA TYR A 214 5.73 -1.16 -23.53
C TYR A 214 6.37 -0.57 -24.79
N ASN A 215 6.72 -1.39 -25.77
CA ASN A 215 7.36 -0.91 -27.00
C ASN A 215 6.47 0.09 -27.77
N VAL A 216 6.74 1.40 -27.66
CA VAL A 216 5.88 2.44 -28.22
C VAL A 216 6.06 2.55 -29.72
N LEU A 217 7.28 2.43 -30.23
CA LEU A 217 7.59 2.57 -31.64
C LEU A 217 6.90 1.52 -32.53
N SER A 218 6.66 0.31 -32.02
CA SER A 218 5.90 -0.73 -32.76
C SER A 218 4.39 -0.47 -32.80
N THR A 219 3.84 0.22 -31.81
CA THR A 219 2.39 0.49 -31.74
C THR A 219 1.97 1.67 -32.62
N ILE A 220 2.85 2.65 -32.81
CA ILE A 220 2.59 3.82 -33.64
C ILE A 220 2.81 3.44 -35.10
N LYS A 221 1.71 3.12 -35.77
CA LYS A 221 1.68 2.94 -37.23
C LYS A 221 1.33 4.27 -37.89
N PRO A 222 2.12 4.74 -38.86
CA PRO A 222 1.77 5.91 -39.64
C PRO A 222 0.42 5.69 -40.35
N ARG A 223 -0.54 6.62 -40.17
CA ARG A 223 -1.80 6.65 -40.93
C ARG A 223 -1.67 7.70 -42.03
N THR A 224 -2.03 7.30 -43.25
CA THR A 224 -2.02 8.18 -44.42
C THR A 224 -3.44 8.65 -44.67
N ASP A 225 -3.73 9.89 -44.30
CA ASP A 225 -5.01 10.53 -44.61
C ASP A 225 -4.74 11.57 -45.72
N ASN A 226 -5.30 11.37 -46.91
CA ASN A 226 -5.17 12.26 -48.08
C ASN A 226 -3.74 12.46 -48.62
N GLY A 227 -2.92 11.39 -48.66
CA GLY A 227 -1.57 11.44 -49.26
C GLY A 227 -0.52 12.16 -48.42
N GLU A 228 -0.91 12.88 -47.37
CA GLU A 228 -0.02 13.43 -46.35
C GLU A 228 -0.03 12.52 -45.10
N LEU A 229 1.16 12.20 -44.61
CA LEU A 229 1.32 11.35 -43.44
C LEU A 229 1.07 12.16 -42.16
N LYS A 230 -0.12 11.98 -41.54
CA LYS A 230 -0.44 12.63 -40.28
C LYS A 230 -0.31 11.65 -39.12
N LEU A 231 0.55 12.00 -38.18
CA LEU A 231 0.78 11.23 -36.96
C LEU A 231 0.06 11.90 -35.80
N ASN A 232 -1.04 11.30 -35.35
CA ASN A 232 -1.71 11.72 -34.12
C ASN A 232 -0.96 11.11 -32.93
N LEU A 233 0.08 11.80 -32.47
CA LEU A 233 0.88 11.39 -31.32
C LEU A 233 0.30 11.98 -30.04
N VAL A 234 0.00 11.13 -29.05
CA VAL A 234 -0.41 11.57 -27.72
C VAL A 234 0.83 12.04 -26.94
N LYS A 235 0.71 13.08 -26.12
CA LYS A 235 1.82 13.61 -25.30
C LYS A 235 2.49 12.53 -24.42
N GLU A 236 1.70 11.61 -23.88
CA GLU A 236 2.19 10.46 -23.11
C GLU A 236 3.06 9.53 -23.97
N GLN A 237 2.69 9.31 -25.24
CA GLN A 237 3.49 8.50 -26.18
C GLN A 237 4.83 9.16 -26.48
N VAL A 238 4.85 10.48 -26.66
CA VAL A 238 6.10 11.24 -26.84
C VAL A 238 7.02 11.12 -25.62
N GLN A 239 6.46 11.25 -24.41
CA GLN A 239 7.23 11.07 -23.17
C GLN A 239 7.79 9.64 -23.07
N MET A 240 6.99 8.62 -23.39
CA MET A 240 7.48 7.25 -23.42
C MET A 240 8.59 7.04 -24.47
N ILE A 241 8.49 7.64 -25.66
CA ILE A 241 9.56 7.60 -26.67
C ILE A 241 10.84 8.24 -26.13
N PHE A 242 10.74 9.36 -25.43
CA PHE A 242 11.91 10.00 -24.80
C PHE A 242 12.52 9.19 -23.67
N HIS A 243 11.68 8.52 -22.87
CA HIS A 243 12.14 7.59 -21.85
C HIS A 243 12.84 6.39 -22.49
N GLN A 244 12.28 5.80 -23.55
CA GLN A 244 12.83 4.65 -24.27
C GLN A 244 14.09 4.97 -25.07
N HIS A 245 14.13 6.12 -25.73
CA HIS A 245 15.22 6.54 -26.60
C HIS A 245 15.70 7.96 -26.25
N PRO A 246 16.63 8.10 -25.29
CA PRO A 246 17.20 9.39 -24.91
C PRO A 246 17.86 10.15 -26.07
N LEU A 247 18.38 9.45 -27.08
CA LEU A 247 18.86 10.08 -28.30
C LEU A 247 17.77 10.88 -29.03
N VAL A 248 16.54 10.36 -29.12
CA VAL A 248 15.42 11.07 -29.75
C VAL A 248 15.10 12.35 -28.97
N LYS A 249 15.21 12.32 -27.63
CA LYS A 249 15.06 13.52 -26.79
C LYS A 249 16.15 14.57 -27.07
N ARG A 250 17.40 14.17 -27.28
CA ARG A 250 18.50 15.10 -27.65
C ARG A 250 18.25 15.72 -29.02
N ILE A 251 17.93 14.90 -30.03
CA ILE A 251 17.65 15.36 -31.39
C ILE A 251 16.42 16.28 -31.41
N TYR A 252 15.39 15.97 -30.61
CA TYR A 252 14.21 16.81 -30.44
C TYR A 252 14.57 18.17 -29.83
N ASN A 253 15.35 18.22 -28.75
CA ASN A 253 15.76 19.47 -28.09
C ASN A 253 16.65 20.36 -28.98
N GLU A 254 17.45 19.77 -29.87
CA GLU A 254 18.35 20.52 -30.77
C GLU A 254 17.63 21.12 -31.99
N ASN A 255 16.52 20.48 -32.41
CA ASN A 255 15.85 20.76 -33.68
C ASN A 255 14.42 21.30 -33.54
N VAL A 256 13.78 21.15 -32.40
CA VAL A 256 12.49 21.78 -32.08
C VAL A 256 12.79 22.91 -31.08
N PRO A 257 12.49 24.19 -31.40
CA PRO A 257 11.43 24.67 -32.31
C PRO A 257 11.82 25.00 -33.76
N LYS A 258 13.05 24.71 -34.22
CA LYS A 258 13.49 25.07 -35.60
C LYS A 258 12.64 24.38 -36.67
N LEU A 259 12.13 23.18 -36.38
CA LEU A 259 11.13 22.44 -37.13
C LEU A 259 9.84 22.35 -36.31
N ASN A 260 8.70 22.30 -37.00
CA ASN A 260 7.41 22.01 -36.36
C ASN A 260 7.40 20.57 -35.81
N GLU A 261 6.74 20.35 -34.68
CA GLU A 261 6.65 19.03 -34.04
C GLU A 261 6.07 17.97 -35.00
N SER A 262 5.04 18.32 -35.78
CA SER A 262 4.43 17.40 -36.76
C SER A 262 5.38 17.02 -37.89
N ASP A 263 6.20 17.96 -38.38
CA ASP A 263 7.19 17.73 -39.44
C ASP A 263 8.41 16.98 -38.91
N PHE A 264 8.82 17.26 -37.66
CA PHE A 264 9.86 16.50 -36.99
C PHE A 264 9.48 15.02 -36.86
N TRP A 265 8.28 14.73 -36.37
CA TRP A 265 7.84 13.34 -36.20
C TRP A 265 7.61 12.63 -37.54
N SER A 266 7.02 13.28 -38.54
CA SER A 266 6.82 12.66 -39.86
C SER A 266 8.17 12.25 -40.50
N ARG A 267 9.18 13.13 -40.45
CA ARG A 267 10.54 12.84 -40.91
C ARG A 267 11.21 11.76 -40.07
N PHE A 268 11.06 11.80 -38.75
CA PHE A 268 11.62 10.78 -37.85
C PHE A 268 11.10 9.38 -38.21
N PHE A 269 9.78 9.18 -38.33
CA PHE A 269 9.21 7.85 -38.61
C PHE A 269 9.50 7.33 -40.03
N LEU A 270 9.90 8.19 -40.95
CA LEU A 270 10.36 7.81 -42.29
C LEU A 270 11.89 7.59 -42.35
N SER A 271 12.64 8.14 -41.39
CA SER A 271 14.10 8.05 -41.35
C SER A 271 14.61 6.63 -41.13
N ARG A 272 15.83 6.36 -41.60
CA ARG A 272 16.55 5.10 -41.35
C ARG A 272 16.76 4.90 -39.85
N LEU A 273 16.98 5.96 -39.07
CA LEU A 273 17.12 5.90 -37.61
C LEU A 273 15.89 5.25 -36.95
N SER A 274 14.67 5.64 -37.30
CA SER A 274 13.48 5.02 -36.69
C SER A 274 13.32 3.54 -37.04
N LYS A 275 13.65 3.15 -38.27
CA LYS A 275 13.65 1.75 -38.70
C LYS A 275 14.71 0.94 -37.96
N LYS A 276 15.91 1.48 -37.79
CA LYS A 276 16.96 0.84 -36.99
C LYS A 276 16.52 0.67 -35.53
N LEU A 277 15.95 1.71 -34.91
CA LEU A 277 15.43 1.65 -33.53
C LEU A 277 14.27 0.65 -33.39
N LYS A 278 13.46 0.43 -34.44
CA LYS A 278 12.43 -0.62 -34.51
C LYS A 278 13.00 -2.02 -34.77
N GLY A 279 14.26 -2.13 -35.16
CA GLY A 279 14.89 -3.35 -35.66
C GLY A 279 14.57 -3.67 -37.12
N GLU A 280 13.80 -2.87 -37.85
CA GLU A 280 13.48 -3.16 -39.25
C GLU A 280 14.74 -3.17 -40.13
N ARG A 281 14.75 -4.03 -41.16
CA ARG A 281 15.86 -4.10 -42.11
C ARG A 281 15.96 -2.79 -42.90
N VAL A 282 17.05 -2.07 -42.73
CA VAL A 282 17.34 -0.87 -43.53
C VAL A 282 17.85 -1.30 -44.90
N SER A 283 17.13 -0.91 -45.95
CA SER A 283 17.62 -1.03 -47.32
C SER A 283 18.46 0.19 -47.68
N GLU A 284 19.60 0.00 -48.36
CA GLU A 284 20.49 1.09 -48.79
C GLU A 284 19.82 2.03 -49.81
N ASN A 285 18.73 1.60 -50.46
CA ASN A 285 17.99 2.36 -51.46
C ASN A 285 16.99 3.37 -50.87
N GLU A 286 16.84 3.44 -49.55
CA GLU A 286 15.87 4.34 -48.90
C GLU A 286 16.44 5.75 -48.69
N SER A 287 15.63 6.79 -48.86
CA SER A 287 16.07 8.18 -48.69
C SER A 287 16.67 8.42 -47.30
N ALA A 288 17.96 8.78 -47.27
CA ALA A 288 18.66 9.17 -46.06
C ALA A 288 18.25 10.60 -45.67
N ASP A 289 17.84 10.81 -44.41
CA ASP A 289 17.59 12.17 -43.91
C ASP A 289 18.89 12.71 -43.30
N PRO A 290 19.44 13.85 -43.80
CA PRO A 290 20.65 14.46 -43.27
C PRO A 290 20.60 14.78 -41.77
N LEU A 291 19.39 14.97 -41.21
CA LEU A 291 19.21 15.34 -39.80
C LEU A 291 19.36 14.13 -38.86
N PHE A 292 18.74 13.01 -39.21
CA PHE A 292 18.64 11.84 -38.34
C PHE A 292 19.77 10.83 -38.55
N ASP A 293 20.31 10.73 -39.76
CA ASP A 293 21.34 9.73 -40.09
C ASP A 293 22.75 10.10 -39.61
N LYS A 294 22.95 11.32 -39.10
CA LYS A 294 24.19 11.75 -38.44
C LYS A 294 24.43 11.04 -37.10
N TYR A 295 23.36 10.62 -36.43
CA TYR A 295 23.41 10.03 -35.09
C TYR A 295 23.39 8.50 -35.20
N SER A 296 24.38 7.84 -34.61
CA SER A 296 24.50 6.37 -34.60
C SER A 296 23.92 5.77 -33.33
N GLU A 297 23.32 4.57 -33.43
CA GLU A 297 22.69 3.85 -32.30
C GLU A 297 23.65 3.46 -31.17
N ALA A 298 24.96 3.50 -31.43
CA ALA A 298 25.98 3.19 -30.43
C ALA A 298 25.81 4.03 -29.16
N ASP A 299 25.43 5.31 -29.28
CA ASP A 299 25.23 6.18 -28.11
C ASP A 299 24.01 5.80 -27.24
N ASN A 300 23.04 5.05 -27.77
CA ASN A 300 21.89 4.55 -27.00
C ASN A 300 22.21 3.27 -26.22
N THR A 301 23.22 2.50 -26.65
CA THR A 301 23.47 1.12 -26.20
C THR A 301 24.71 0.99 -25.31
N VAL A 302 25.65 1.93 -25.38
CA VAL A 302 26.92 1.88 -24.63
C VAL A 302 26.73 1.93 -23.10
N GLY A 303 25.72 2.65 -22.61
CA GLY A 303 25.50 2.81 -21.16
C GLY A 303 24.74 1.67 -20.46
N PHE A 304 24.03 0.84 -21.21
CA PHE A 304 23.17 -0.23 -20.65
C PHE A 304 23.83 -1.60 -20.79
N ASN A 305 24.42 -1.89 -21.97
CA ASN A 305 25.21 -3.11 -22.20
C ASN A 305 26.35 -3.31 -21.19
N SER A 306 26.86 -2.24 -20.58
CA SER A 306 27.90 -2.32 -19.56
C SER A 306 27.43 -3.00 -18.28
N ARG A 307 26.13 -2.99 -17.96
CA ARG A 307 25.61 -3.58 -16.72
C ARG A 307 25.47 -5.10 -16.79
N ILE A 308 25.05 -5.64 -17.93
CA ILE A 308 25.03 -7.10 -18.18
C ILE A 308 26.42 -7.65 -18.44
N MET A 309 27.28 -6.92 -19.17
CA MET A 309 28.68 -7.36 -19.33
C MET A 309 29.47 -7.28 -18.01
N ALA A 310 28.96 -6.52 -17.03
CA ALA A 310 29.48 -6.51 -15.67
C ALA A 310 28.85 -7.58 -14.76
N SER A 311 27.69 -8.15 -15.11
CA SER A 311 27.15 -9.31 -14.40
C SER A 311 27.95 -10.54 -14.82
N GLN A 312 28.80 -11.02 -13.93
CA GLN A 312 29.56 -12.24 -14.14
C GLN A 312 28.59 -13.42 -14.22
N VAL A 313 28.47 -14.03 -15.39
CA VAL A 313 27.66 -15.25 -15.54
C VAL A 313 28.33 -16.35 -14.70
N PRO A 314 27.56 -17.06 -13.85
CA PRO A 314 28.10 -18.18 -13.08
C PRO A 314 28.79 -19.19 -14.01
N HIS A 315 29.97 -19.67 -13.62
CA HIS A 315 30.79 -20.57 -14.47
C HIS A 315 30.08 -21.88 -14.83
N ILE A 316 29.03 -22.27 -14.09
CA ILE A 316 28.20 -23.45 -14.40
C ILE A 316 27.33 -23.25 -15.66
N ILE A 317 27.00 -22.01 -16.00
CA ILE A 317 26.18 -21.62 -17.17
C ILE A 317 27.08 -21.08 -18.31
N ASP A 318 28.33 -20.73 -18.01
CA ASP A 318 29.26 -20.16 -18.98
C ASP A 318 29.68 -21.20 -20.06
N LEU A 319 28.99 -21.15 -21.19
CA LEU A 319 29.30 -21.96 -22.37
C LEU A 319 30.50 -21.41 -23.16
N GLU A 320 30.85 -20.13 -23.01
CA GLU A 320 31.99 -19.51 -23.71
C GLU A 320 33.31 -20.03 -23.13
N ALA A 321 33.39 -20.17 -21.81
CA ALA A 321 34.52 -20.84 -21.15
C ALA A 321 34.69 -22.31 -21.61
N ASN A 322 33.60 -22.99 -21.99
CA ASN A 322 33.65 -24.33 -22.57
C ASN A 322 34.14 -24.34 -24.04
N GLU A 323 33.90 -23.28 -24.83
CA GLU A 323 34.43 -23.15 -26.19
C GLU A 323 35.97 -23.10 -26.20
N GLU A 324 36.60 -22.52 -25.17
CA GLU A 324 38.06 -22.50 -25.00
C GLU A 324 38.62 -23.91 -24.71
N ASN A 325 37.96 -24.68 -23.83
CA ASN A 325 38.40 -26.02 -23.42
C ASN A 325 38.19 -27.09 -24.49
N GLN A 326 37.06 -27.08 -25.20
CA GLN A 326 36.77 -28.05 -26.27
C GLN A 326 37.37 -27.66 -27.62
N GLY A 327 38.10 -26.53 -27.68
CA GLY A 327 38.81 -26.10 -28.85
C GLY A 327 37.86 -25.77 -30.00
N GLY A 328 37.05 -24.72 -29.84
CA GLY A 328 36.21 -24.15 -30.92
C GLY A 328 36.98 -23.80 -32.21
N PHE A 329 38.32 -23.83 -32.19
CA PHE A 329 39.20 -23.70 -33.35
C PHE A 329 39.85 -25.00 -33.84
N LYS A 330 39.85 -26.10 -33.07
CA LYS A 330 40.49 -27.37 -33.46
C LYS A 330 39.78 -28.08 -34.62
N SER A 331 38.49 -27.84 -34.83
CA SER A 331 37.71 -28.44 -35.92
C SER A 331 37.60 -27.56 -37.18
N GLY A 332 38.24 -26.38 -37.24
CA GLY A 332 38.35 -25.54 -38.45
C GLY A 332 37.04 -24.97 -39.02
N ASN A 333 35.88 -25.37 -38.50
CA ASN A 333 34.59 -24.90 -38.96
C ASN A 333 34.29 -23.52 -38.37
N ARG A 334 34.39 -22.49 -39.20
CA ARG A 334 33.91 -21.15 -38.83
C ARG A 334 32.39 -21.21 -38.66
N LYS A 335 31.85 -20.50 -37.67
CA LYS A 335 30.39 -20.30 -37.49
C LYS A 335 29.77 -19.88 -38.84
N ASP A 336 28.60 -20.43 -39.17
CA ASP A 336 27.90 -20.22 -40.45
C ASP A 336 27.67 -18.72 -40.74
N VAL A 337 27.50 -18.34 -42.01
CA VAL A 337 27.31 -16.95 -42.48
C VAL A 337 26.06 -16.31 -41.88
N GLU A 338 25.09 -17.12 -41.44
CA GLU A 338 23.89 -16.68 -40.71
C GLU A 338 24.13 -16.53 -39.20
N MET A 339 25.08 -17.28 -38.64
CA MET A 339 25.49 -17.22 -37.23
C MET A 339 26.51 -16.10 -36.96
N ARG A 340 26.84 -15.28 -37.97
CA ARG A 340 27.73 -14.13 -37.85
C ARG A 340 26.90 -12.84 -37.75
N PRO A 341 27.22 -11.93 -36.81
CA PRO A 341 26.54 -10.65 -36.72
C PRO A 341 26.67 -9.87 -38.04
N ARG A 342 25.56 -9.66 -38.75
CA ARG A 342 25.53 -8.81 -39.96
C ARG A 342 25.12 -7.39 -39.57
N ALA A 343 25.81 -6.39 -40.11
CA ALA A 343 25.48 -4.97 -39.87
C ALA A 343 24.05 -4.60 -40.32
N ASN A 344 23.48 -5.36 -41.27
CA ASN A 344 22.18 -5.07 -41.89
C ASN A 344 20.98 -5.67 -41.16
N VAL A 345 21.20 -6.39 -40.05
CA VAL A 345 20.12 -6.99 -39.23
C VAL A 345 20.37 -6.68 -37.75
N PRO A 346 20.17 -5.42 -37.31
CA PRO A 346 20.32 -5.05 -35.91
C PRO A 346 19.16 -5.54 -35.02
N ILE A 347 18.13 -6.21 -35.59
CA ILE A 347 16.91 -6.70 -34.91
C ILE A 347 17.22 -7.27 -33.53
N VAL A 348 18.20 -8.16 -33.43
CA VAL A 348 18.49 -8.88 -32.19
C VAL A 348 19.09 -7.95 -31.14
N LYS A 349 19.99 -7.05 -31.53
CA LYS A 349 20.61 -6.08 -30.62
C LYS A 349 19.60 -5.07 -30.10
N THR A 350 18.73 -4.59 -30.98
CA THR A 350 17.72 -3.59 -30.63
C THR A 350 16.64 -4.21 -29.75
N LEU A 351 16.19 -5.43 -30.07
CA LEU A 351 15.24 -6.18 -29.25
C LEU A 351 15.81 -6.50 -27.87
N ASN A 352 17.05 -6.98 -27.78
CA ASN A 352 17.69 -7.28 -26.50
C ASN A 352 17.86 -6.02 -25.64
N SER A 353 18.33 -4.92 -26.22
CA SER A 353 18.47 -3.65 -25.49
C SER A 353 17.12 -3.09 -25.02
N LEU A 354 16.06 -3.32 -25.81
CA LEU A 354 14.71 -2.89 -25.46
C LEU A 354 14.10 -3.78 -24.38
N SER A 355 14.27 -5.10 -24.46
CA SER A 355 13.79 -6.03 -23.43
C SER A 355 14.50 -5.80 -22.11
N GLU A 356 15.82 -5.59 -22.15
CA GLU A 356 16.63 -5.24 -20.98
C GLU A 356 16.11 -3.96 -20.32
N LYS A 357 15.85 -2.92 -21.12
CA LYS A 357 15.30 -1.67 -20.61
C LYS A 357 13.91 -1.83 -19.98
N ILE A 358 13.03 -2.60 -20.63
CA ILE A 358 11.69 -2.89 -20.09
C ILE A 358 11.81 -3.67 -18.78
N MET A 359 12.72 -4.63 -18.68
CA MET A 359 12.95 -5.40 -17.45
C MET A 359 13.59 -4.56 -16.34
N ALA A 360 14.51 -3.65 -16.66
CA ALA A 360 15.14 -2.77 -15.68
C ALA A 360 14.17 -1.79 -15.00
N ASP A 361 13.08 -1.43 -15.69
CA ASP A 361 12.01 -0.58 -15.14
C ASP A 361 11.01 -1.37 -14.27
N VAL A 362 11.03 -2.71 -14.32
CA VAL A 362 10.22 -3.58 -13.47
C VAL A 362 10.95 -3.77 -12.15
N ALA A 363 10.24 -3.58 -11.03
CA ALA A 363 10.81 -3.85 -9.71
C ALA A 363 11.26 -5.32 -9.66
N PRO A 364 12.53 -5.59 -9.29
CA PRO A 364 13.01 -6.95 -9.21
C PRO A 364 12.20 -7.68 -8.14
N THR A 365 11.44 -8.70 -8.53
CA THR A 365 10.77 -9.60 -7.60
C THR A 365 11.78 -10.48 -6.88
N ASP A 366 12.90 -10.74 -7.55
CA ASP A 366 13.99 -11.55 -7.08
C ASP A 366 15.09 -10.65 -6.52
N THR A 367 15.77 -11.09 -5.46
CA THR A 367 16.95 -10.40 -4.94
C THR A 367 17.99 -10.25 -6.04
N ASP A 368 18.47 -9.02 -6.27
CA ASP A 368 19.47 -8.70 -7.30
C ASP A 368 20.67 -9.67 -7.17
N PRO A 369 20.94 -10.52 -8.18
CA PRO A 369 21.99 -11.53 -8.10
C PRO A 369 23.37 -10.88 -7.88
N SER A 370 23.57 -9.64 -8.33
CA SER A 370 24.82 -8.90 -8.13
C SER A 370 25.00 -8.31 -6.74
N ALA A 371 23.91 -8.22 -5.95
CA ALA A 371 23.96 -7.76 -4.56
C ALA A 371 24.27 -8.90 -3.58
N ALA A 372 24.02 -10.16 -3.99
CA ALA A 372 24.34 -11.35 -3.21
C ALA A 372 25.85 -11.68 -3.23
N ASP A 373 26.57 -11.26 -4.27
CA ASP A 373 28.01 -11.54 -4.44
C ASP A 373 28.94 -10.77 -3.48
N ALA A 374 28.43 -9.79 -2.74
CA ALA A 374 29.26 -8.88 -1.94
C ALA A 374 29.48 -9.33 -0.48
N ALA A 375 28.78 -10.37 0.01
CA ALA A 375 28.84 -10.76 1.41
C ALA A 375 28.91 -12.29 1.59
N ASP A 376 30.15 -12.79 1.57
CA ASP A 376 30.64 -13.96 2.31
C ASP A 376 29.79 -15.26 2.28
N GLY A 377 30.27 -16.23 1.52
CA GLY A 377 29.80 -17.62 1.56
C GLY A 377 29.16 -18.07 0.26
N LEU A 378 29.50 -19.30 -0.13
CA LEU A 378 28.98 -20.05 -1.27
C LEU A 378 27.45 -19.91 -1.44
N ASP A 379 27.06 -18.90 -2.21
CA ASP A 379 26.06 -18.94 -3.27
C ASP A 379 24.68 -19.50 -2.83
N ASP A 380 24.00 -18.81 -1.91
CA ASP A 380 22.63 -19.11 -1.48
C ASP A 380 21.67 -19.31 -2.66
N ASN A 381 21.89 -18.59 -3.76
CA ASN A 381 21.14 -18.73 -5.00
C ASN A 381 21.42 -20.08 -5.69
N VAL A 382 22.68 -20.48 -5.81
CA VAL A 382 23.05 -21.81 -6.35
C VAL A 382 22.59 -22.92 -5.41
N TYR A 383 22.64 -22.71 -4.09
CA TYR A 383 22.09 -23.65 -3.13
C TYR A 383 20.58 -23.82 -3.31
N ASN A 384 19.83 -22.73 -3.55
CA ASN A 384 18.40 -22.77 -3.86
C ASN A 384 18.12 -23.47 -5.20
N GLU A 385 18.96 -23.29 -6.22
CA GLU A 385 18.84 -23.99 -7.52
C GLU A 385 19.14 -25.50 -7.40
N LEU A 386 20.11 -25.86 -6.56
CA LEU A 386 20.49 -27.26 -6.29
C LEU A 386 19.53 -27.96 -5.31
N ALA A 387 18.75 -27.19 -4.54
CA ALA A 387 17.83 -27.74 -3.55
C ALA A 387 16.61 -28.38 -4.24
N LEU A 388 16.64 -29.70 -4.35
CA LEU A 388 15.52 -30.49 -4.87
C LEU A 388 14.40 -30.54 -3.84
N ARG A 389 13.19 -30.14 -4.25
CA ARG A 389 11.99 -30.13 -3.40
C ARG A 389 11.71 -31.48 -2.72
N ASP A 390 12.03 -32.59 -3.39
CA ASP A 390 11.78 -33.95 -2.90
C ASP A 390 12.81 -34.42 -1.87
N LEU A 391 13.99 -33.78 -1.81
CA LEU A 391 15.07 -34.12 -0.89
C LEU A 391 15.15 -33.16 0.30
N GLN A 392 14.40 -32.06 0.26
CA GLN A 392 14.23 -31.17 1.40
C GLN A 392 13.47 -31.93 2.50
N ALA A 393 13.91 -31.79 3.75
CA ALA A 393 13.13 -32.25 4.88
C ALA A 393 11.74 -31.60 4.82
N ASP A 394 10.68 -32.34 5.17
CA ASP A 394 9.36 -31.75 5.35
C ASP A 394 9.51 -30.52 6.23
N ALA A 395 9.14 -29.35 5.69
CA ALA A 395 9.26 -28.09 6.41
C ALA A 395 8.63 -28.29 7.78
N GLU A 396 9.41 -28.17 8.86
CA GLU A 396 8.91 -28.36 10.20
C GLU A 396 7.71 -27.42 10.35
N ASN A 397 6.51 -28.00 10.38
CA ASN A 397 5.30 -27.23 10.60
C ASN A 397 5.48 -26.62 11.98
N ALA A 398 5.80 -25.32 12.02
CA ALA A 398 5.88 -24.51 13.23
C ALA A 398 4.48 -24.28 13.84
N GLY A 399 3.60 -25.27 13.72
CA GLY A 399 2.38 -25.36 14.49
C GLY A 399 2.79 -25.56 15.94
N ILE A 400 2.62 -24.50 16.74
CA ILE A 400 2.73 -24.58 18.19
C ILE A 400 1.67 -25.60 18.64
N ALA A 401 2.10 -26.80 19.05
CA ALA A 401 1.20 -27.81 19.57
C ALA A 401 0.60 -27.30 20.90
N LEU A 402 -0.59 -26.72 20.83
CA LEU A 402 -1.26 -26.15 21.98
C LEU A 402 -1.92 -27.27 22.80
N SER A 403 -1.23 -27.74 23.84
CA SER A 403 -1.77 -28.69 24.80
C SER A 403 -2.70 -27.97 25.79
N VAL A 404 -3.98 -27.89 25.45
CA VAL A 404 -5.01 -27.28 26.31
C VAL A 404 -5.19 -28.14 27.57
N ARG A 405 -4.76 -27.63 28.74
CA ARG A 405 -4.86 -28.34 30.03
C ARG A 405 -6.27 -28.43 30.60
N GLU A 406 -7.18 -27.56 30.17
CA GLU A 406 -8.53 -27.43 30.72
C GLU A 406 -9.60 -27.49 29.63
N GLN A 407 -9.60 -28.55 28.82
CA GLN A 407 -10.61 -28.74 27.77
C GLN A 407 -12.04 -28.72 28.33
N ASN A 408 -12.25 -29.26 29.53
CA ASN A 408 -13.56 -29.32 30.19
C ASN A 408 -14.11 -27.92 30.52
N ARG A 409 -13.26 -26.96 30.92
CA ARG A 409 -13.70 -25.59 31.22
C ARG A 409 -14.04 -24.82 29.94
N PHE A 410 -13.31 -25.08 28.86
CA PHE A 410 -13.59 -24.49 27.55
C PHE A 410 -14.93 -24.98 26.98
N LEU A 411 -15.22 -26.28 27.09
CA LEU A 411 -16.49 -26.88 26.67
C LEU A 411 -17.69 -26.37 27.49
N GLN A 412 -17.52 -26.17 28.80
CA GLN A 412 -18.55 -25.59 29.68
C GLN A 412 -18.86 -24.12 29.35
N SER A 413 -17.85 -23.33 28.93
CA SER A 413 -18.01 -21.89 28.70
C SER A 413 -18.86 -21.52 27.47
N HIS A 414 -19.04 -22.44 26.52
CA HIS A 414 -19.80 -22.16 25.30
C HIS A 414 -21.29 -22.57 25.39
N GLN A 415 -21.67 -23.35 26.41
CA GLN A 415 -23.02 -23.91 26.60
C GLN A 415 -23.84 -23.20 27.70
N THR A 416 -23.29 -22.15 28.30
CA THR A 416 -23.79 -21.47 29.52
C THR A 416 -25.19 -20.85 29.43
N LYS A 417 -25.79 -20.68 28.24
CA LYS A 417 -27.12 -20.08 28.10
C LYS A 417 -28.27 -21.09 28.03
N ALA A 418 -28.01 -22.34 27.65
CA ALA A 418 -29.05 -23.37 27.57
C ALA A 418 -28.99 -24.37 28.74
N GLN A 419 -27.79 -24.62 29.29
CA GLN A 419 -27.62 -25.63 30.34
C GLN A 419 -27.65 -25.09 31.77
N SER A 420 -27.59 -23.77 32.02
CA SER A 420 -27.48 -23.27 33.40
C SER A 420 -28.69 -23.59 34.29
N GLU A 421 -29.87 -23.80 33.71
CA GLU A 421 -31.08 -24.22 34.45
C GLU A 421 -31.18 -25.75 34.59
N GLU A 422 -30.88 -26.49 33.52
CA GLU A 422 -30.92 -27.96 33.52
C GLU A 422 -29.78 -28.59 34.32
N GLU A 423 -28.57 -28.03 34.27
CA GLU A 423 -27.39 -28.52 34.98
C GLU A 423 -27.50 -28.26 36.49
N PHE A 424 -28.14 -27.16 36.90
CA PHE A 424 -28.51 -26.93 38.31
C PHE A 424 -29.59 -27.91 38.80
N PHE A 425 -30.43 -28.41 37.89
CA PHE A 425 -31.45 -29.41 38.17
C PHE A 425 -30.83 -30.81 38.28
N TYR A 426 -29.97 -31.20 37.33
CA TYR A 426 -29.24 -32.47 37.33
C TYR A 426 -28.20 -32.57 38.45
N ALA A 427 -27.52 -31.48 38.80
CA ALA A 427 -26.57 -31.47 39.92
C ALA A 427 -27.23 -31.68 41.30
N LYS A 428 -28.54 -31.46 41.41
CA LYS A 428 -29.33 -31.75 42.63
C LYS A 428 -29.84 -33.19 42.67
N GLN A 429 -29.83 -33.91 41.55
CA GLN A 429 -30.32 -35.29 41.50
C GLN A 429 -29.26 -36.26 41.99
N VAL A 430 -29.68 -37.25 42.79
CA VAL A 430 -28.82 -38.35 43.24
C VAL A 430 -28.80 -39.42 42.15
N PRO A 431 -27.64 -39.79 41.58
CA PRO A 431 -27.58 -40.73 40.46
C PRO A 431 -28.17 -42.12 40.76
N ALA A 432 -28.10 -42.56 42.01
CA ALA A 432 -28.66 -43.84 42.43
C ALA A 432 -30.19 -43.86 42.40
N ASP A 433 -30.83 -42.75 42.81
CA ASP A 433 -32.29 -42.62 42.81
C ASP A 433 -32.81 -42.50 41.37
N VAL A 434 -32.10 -41.75 40.51
CA VAL A 434 -32.43 -41.67 39.08
C VAL A 434 -32.27 -43.03 38.39
N LEU A 435 -31.22 -43.79 38.71
CA LEU A 435 -31.05 -45.14 38.16
C LEU A 435 -32.13 -46.11 38.64
N PHE A 436 -32.57 -45.98 39.88
CA PHE A 436 -33.66 -46.78 40.43
C PHE A 436 -34.99 -46.45 39.74
N ASP A 437 -35.30 -45.17 39.57
CA ASP A 437 -36.49 -44.71 38.87
C ASP A 437 -36.46 -45.14 37.39
N VAL A 438 -35.32 -45.01 36.70
CA VAL A 438 -35.16 -45.45 35.31
C VAL A 438 -35.28 -46.97 35.18
N GLN A 439 -34.77 -47.74 36.13
CA GLN A 439 -34.94 -49.20 36.16
C GLN A 439 -36.41 -49.57 36.39
N GLY A 440 -37.09 -48.89 37.31
CA GLY A 440 -38.52 -49.07 37.55
C GLY A 440 -39.36 -48.72 36.31
N ASP A 441 -39.07 -47.59 35.66
CA ASP A 441 -39.73 -47.19 34.42
C ASP A 441 -39.50 -48.21 33.30
N MET A 442 -38.27 -48.73 33.16
CA MET A 442 -37.93 -49.74 32.16
C MET A 442 -38.65 -51.09 32.39
N GLU A 443 -38.98 -51.42 33.64
CA GLU A 443 -39.82 -52.58 33.98
C GLU A 443 -41.30 -52.35 33.65
N THR A 444 -41.75 -51.10 33.59
CA THR A 444 -43.14 -50.74 33.22
C THR A 444 -43.38 -50.57 31.72
N LEU A 445 -42.33 -50.62 30.90
CA LEU A 445 -42.45 -50.53 29.44
C LEU A 445 -43.04 -51.82 28.86
N ASP A 446 -43.97 -51.68 27.92
CA ASP A 446 -44.63 -52.81 27.26
C ASP A 446 -43.60 -53.64 26.45
N ASP A 447 -43.60 -54.96 26.69
CA ASP A 447 -42.81 -55.94 25.95
C ASP A 447 -43.50 -56.28 24.61
N ASP A 448 -42.72 -56.40 23.54
CA ASP A 448 -43.15 -56.74 22.18
C ASP A 448 -43.44 -58.25 22.02
N GLY A 449 -43.65 -58.96 23.14
CA GLY A 449 -43.94 -60.40 23.23
C GLY A 449 -42.79 -61.30 22.79
N THR A 450 -41.65 -60.73 22.39
CA THR A 450 -40.44 -61.44 21.93
C THR A 450 -39.24 -61.20 22.84
N GLY A 451 -39.46 -60.59 24.03
CA GLY A 451 -38.43 -60.29 25.01
C GLY A 451 -37.66 -59.00 24.71
N GLY A 452 -38.30 -58.06 24.01
CA GLY A 452 -37.75 -56.78 23.59
C GLY A 452 -38.77 -55.67 23.80
N ILE A 453 -38.32 -54.46 24.10
CA ILE A 453 -39.21 -53.33 24.39
C ILE A 453 -39.86 -52.84 23.09
N ASP A 454 -41.19 -52.71 23.07
CA ASP A 454 -41.93 -52.14 21.94
C ASP A 454 -41.71 -50.61 21.88
N LEU A 455 -40.64 -50.21 21.19
CA LEU A 455 -40.26 -48.81 21.01
C LEU A 455 -41.35 -47.99 20.29
N HIS A 456 -42.20 -48.62 19.47
CA HIS A 456 -43.22 -47.91 18.71
C HIS A 456 -44.37 -47.44 19.61
N LYS A 457 -44.81 -48.28 20.55
CA LYS A 457 -45.76 -47.88 21.59
C LYS A 457 -45.16 -46.97 22.65
N GLY A 458 -43.90 -47.22 23.05
CA GLY A 458 -43.18 -46.39 24.02
C GLY A 458 -42.96 -44.94 23.55
N ILE A 459 -42.73 -44.73 22.25
CA ILE A 459 -42.61 -43.39 21.64
C ILE A 459 -44.00 -42.77 21.37
N GLY A 460 -45.08 -43.55 21.50
CA GLY A 460 -46.46 -43.10 21.28
C GLY A 460 -46.79 -42.84 19.81
N VAL A 461 -46.13 -43.53 18.88
CA VAL A 461 -46.43 -43.45 17.45
C VAL A 461 -47.48 -44.50 17.13
N ASP A 462 -48.75 -44.11 17.24
CA ASP A 462 -49.86 -44.91 16.72
C ASP A 462 -50.10 -44.55 15.24
N PRO A 463 -49.76 -45.43 14.28
CA PRO A 463 -49.88 -45.15 12.86
C PRO A 463 -51.35 -45.02 12.41
N ASP A 464 -52.31 -45.51 13.20
CA ASP A 464 -53.74 -45.51 12.90
C ASP A 464 -54.54 -44.43 13.69
N SER A 465 -53.87 -43.66 14.55
CA SER A 465 -54.51 -42.60 15.36
C SER A 465 -54.75 -41.32 14.54
N ASP A 466 -55.92 -41.25 13.90
CA ASP A 466 -56.42 -40.07 13.19
C ASP A 466 -57.05 -39.05 14.17
N SER A 467 -56.23 -38.44 15.03
CA SER A 467 -56.68 -37.59 16.13
C SER A 467 -56.99 -36.14 15.70
N GLU A 468 -57.77 -35.95 14.64
CA GLU A 468 -58.43 -34.66 14.38
C GLU A 468 -59.71 -34.47 15.23
N GLN A 469 -60.12 -35.48 16.00
CA GLN A 469 -61.31 -35.44 16.85
C GLN A 469 -61.05 -36.02 18.26
N GLU A 470 -60.33 -35.25 19.09
CA GLU A 470 -60.35 -35.46 20.54
C GLU A 470 -60.71 -34.14 21.24
N THR A 471 -62.01 -33.85 21.32
CA THR A 471 -62.57 -32.66 21.98
C THR A 471 -62.82 -32.86 23.48
N GLY A 472 -62.21 -33.87 24.13
CA GLY A 472 -62.62 -34.22 25.49
C GLY A 472 -61.63 -34.90 26.45
N ALA A 473 -60.41 -35.28 26.05
CA ALA A 473 -59.49 -35.97 26.96
C ALA A 473 -58.14 -35.26 27.07
N VAL A 474 -57.67 -35.14 28.31
CA VAL A 474 -56.41 -34.58 28.81
C VAL A 474 -55.33 -34.43 27.74
N LYS A 475 -54.90 -33.18 27.48
CA LYS A 475 -53.72 -32.87 26.64
C LYS A 475 -52.52 -33.64 27.18
N LYS A 476 -52.17 -34.77 26.56
CA LYS A 476 -50.95 -35.51 26.90
C LYS A 476 -49.75 -34.57 26.66
N PRO A 477 -48.75 -34.53 27.56
CA PRO A 477 -47.57 -33.70 27.38
C PRO A 477 -46.89 -34.07 26.06
N ALA A 478 -46.46 -33.05 25.31
CA ALA A 478 -45.81 -33.25 24.02
C ALA A 478 -44.49 -34.02 24.21
N HIS A 479 -44.45 -35.27 23.75
CA HIS A 479 -43.25 -36.10 23.77
C HIS A 479 -42.48 -36.00 22.44
N VAL A 480 -41.17 -36.25 22.49
CA VAL A 480 -40.28 -36.25 21.32
C VAL A 480 -40.76 -37.30 20.32
N GLY A 481 -41.01 -36.89 19.07
CA GLY A 481 -41.54 -37.78 18.02
C GLY A 481 -43.06 -37.73 17.82
N SER A 482 -43.82 -37.11 18.72
CA SER A 482 -45.26 -36.86 18.52
C SER A 482 -45.53 -35.95 17.29
N ARG A 483 -46.69 -36.11 16.63
CA ARG A 483 -47.06 -35.26 15.47
C ARG A 483 -47.16 -33.78 15.86
N ALA A 484 -47.50 -33.46 17.11
CA ALA A 484 -47.50 -32.09 17.64
C ALA A 484 -46.09 -31.50 17.77
N ALA A 485 -45.14 -32.28 18.30
CA ALA A 485 -43.73 -31.87 18.35
C ALA A 485 -43.13 -31.73 16.93
N ARG A 486 -43.50 -32.62 16.01
CA ARG A 486 -43.10 -32.50 14.59
C ARG A 486 -43.68 -31.26 13.92
N LYS A 487 -44.97 -30.93 14.13
CA LYS A 487 -45.57 -29.68 13.64
C LYS A 487 -44.89 -28.45 14.22
N LEU A 488 -44.57 -28.43 15.51
CA LEU A 488 -43.84 -27.31 16.13
C LEU A 488 -42.42 -27.18 15.57
N ALA A 489 -41.72 -28.30 15.34
CA ALA A 489 -40.41 -28.31 14.71
C ALA A 489 -40.50 -27.83 13.25
N ASP A 490 -41.49 -28.29 12.48
CA ASP A 490 -41.75 -27.83 11.13
C ASP A 490 -42.05 -26.32 11.10
N ASP A 491 -42.90 -25.83 11.99
CA ASP A 491 -43.22 -24.40 12.12
C ASP A 491 -41.95 -23.59 12.46
N GLN A 492 -41.10 -24.07 13.37
CA GLN A 492 -39.81 -23.44 13.69
C GLN A 492 -38.85 -23.45 12.49
N ILE A 493 -38.80 -24.54 11.71
CA ILE A 493 -37.98 -24.65 10.50
C ILE A 493 -38.48 -23.68 9.42
N PHE A 494 -39.80 -23.63 9.19
CA PHE A 494 -40.39 -22.70 8.22
C PHE A 494 -40.21 -21.25 8.65
N GLU A 495 -40.34 -20.93 9.93
CA GLU A 495 -40.05 -19.60 10.47
C GLU A 495 -38.57 -19.24 10.29
N GLY A 496 -37.65 -20.16 10.61
CA GLY A 496 -36.21 -19.97 10.41
C GLY A 496 -35.84 -19.79 8.94
N LEU A 497 -36.44 -20.58 8.05
CA LEU A 497 -36.26 -20.47 6.60
C LEU A 497 -36.83 -19.15 6.07
N ALA A 498 -37.98 -18.70 6.58
CA ALA A 498 -38.57 -17.42 6.24
C ALA A 498 -37.67 -16.25 6.67
N ARG A 499 -37.10 -16.29 7.89
CA ARG A 499 -36.12 -15.29 8.37
C ARG A 499 -34.87 -15.27 7.49
N LYS A 500 -34.27 -16.43 7.20
CA LYS A 500 -33.07 -16.52 6.36
C LYS A 500 -33.34 -16.07 4.92
N ARG A 501 -34.51 -16.38 4.36
CA ARG A 501 -34.93 -15.86 3.06
C ARG A 501 -35.10 -14.34 3.09
N ALA A 502 -35.71 -13.80 4.15
CA ALA A 502 -35.86 -12.35 4.32
C ALA A 502 -34.51 -11.63 4.47
N GLU A 503 -33.53 -12.24 5.12
CA GLU A 503 -32.17 -11.68 5.23
C GLU A 503 -31.41 -11.70 3.89
N ILE A 504 -31.54 -12.77 3.12
CA ILE A 504 -30.80 -12.94 1.85
C ILE A 504 -31.45 -12.15 0.71
N TYR A 505 -32.78 -12.16 0.63
CA TYR A 505 -33.52 -11.65 -0.53
C TYR A 505 -34.41 -10.43 -0.21
N GLY A 506 -34.56 -10.03 1.06
CA GLY A 506 -35.58 -9.07 1.46
C GLY A 506 -36.98 -9.69 1.48
N LEU A 507 -37.96 -9.02 2.10
CA LEU A 507 -39.35 -9.47 2.09
C LEU A 507 -39.90 -9.47 0.67
N ASP A 508 -40.59 -10.55 0.28
CA ASP A 508 -41.22 -10.86 -1.02
C ASP A 508 -42.34 -9.89 -1.48
N SER A 509 -42.41 -8.69 -0.88
CA SER A 509 -43.26 -7.60 -1.34
C SER A 509 -42.38 -6.39 -1.67
N ASP A 510 -42.21 -6.15 -2.98
CA ASP A 510 -41.46 -5.05 -3.63
C ASP A 510 -39.94 -5.25 -3.78
N ASP A 511 -39.56 -6.07 -4.77
CA ASP A 511 -38.18 -6.24 -5.31
C ASP A 511 -37.47 -4.92 -5.72
N LEU A 512 -38.19 -3.79 -5.74
CA LEU A 512 -37.63 -2.49 -6.09
C LEU A 512 -37.26 -1.63 -4.87
N SER A 513 -37.62 -2.03 -3.65
CA SER A 513 -37.29 -1.28 -2.43
C SER A 513 -37.27 -2.20 -1.21
N PRO A 514 -36.11 -2.75 -0.80
CA PRO A 514 -36.03 -3.55 0.42
C PRO A 514 -36.61 -2.74 1.59
N MET A 515 -37.57 -3.34 2.30
CA MET A 515 -38.33 -2.73 3.40
C MET A 515 -39.23 -1.53 3.05
N SER A 516 -39.47 -1.23 1.77
CA SER A 516 -40.35 -0.13 1.31
C SER A 516 -39.98 1.26 1.85
N ILE A 517 -38.69 1.47 2.15
CA ILE A 517 -38.16 2.76 2.59
C ILE A 517 -37.83 3.62 1.34
N PRO A 518 -38.23 4.90 1.29
CA PRO A 518 -37.89 5.81 0.20
C PRO A 518 -36.35 5.95 0.01
N PRO A 519 -35.86 6.11 -1.23
CA PRO A 519 -34.42 6.13 -1.53
C PRO A 519 -33.66 7.27 -0.81
N GLU A 520 -34.30 8.44 -0.63
CA GLU A 520 -33.72 9.56 0.12
C GLU A 520 -33.47 9.21 1.60
N ILE A 521 -34.43 8.52 2.22
CA ILE A 521 -34.31 8.08 3.61
C ILE A 521 -33.30 6.96 3.72
N ALA A 522 -33.27 6.03 2.76
CA ALA A 522 -32.29 4.95 2.72
C ALA A 522 -30.85 5.48 2.63
N GLN A 523 -30.59 6.50 1.79
CA GLN A 523 -29.29 7.16 1.73
C GLN A 523 -28.91 7.82 3.05
N ARG A 524 -29.87 8.51 3.69
CA ARG A 524 -29.65 9.10 5.02
C ARG A 524 -29.39 8.03 6.09
N CYS A 525 -30.10 6.90 6.06
CA CYS A 525 -29.85 5.75 6.93
C CYS A 525 -28.43 5.20 6.72
N PHE A 526 -27.96 5.12 5.48
CA PHE A 526 -26.60 4.67 5.19
C PHE A 526 -25.55 5.60 5.82
N ILE A 527 -25.72 6.92 5.66
CA ILE A 527 -24.81 7.92 6.23
C ILE A 527 -24.87 7.91 7.76
N THR A 528 -26.07 7.82 8.35
CA THR A 528 -26.20 7.74 9.81
C THR A 528 -25.59 6.46 10.36
N ASN A 529 -25.72 5.32 9.68
CA ASN A 529 -25.06 4.08 10.09
C ASN A 529 -23.53 4.16 9.97
N ALA A 530 -23.03 4.72 8.88
CA ALA A 530 -21.59 4.90 8.68
C ALA A 530 -21.00 5.82 9.77
N THR A 531 -21.67 6.93 10.08
CA THR A 531 -21.24 7.85 11.15
C THR A 531 -21.33 7.23 12.54
N THR A 532 -22.40 6.48 12.86
CA THR A 532 -22.55 5.81 14.18
C THR A 532 -21.50 4.72 14.38
N ALA A 533 -21.23 3.90 13.36
CA ALA A 533 -20.21 2.86 13.40
C ALA A 533 -18.80 3.45 13.65
N GLU A 534 -18.55 4.64 13.13
CA GLU A 534 -17.27 5.32 13.29
C GLU A 534 -17.10 5.95 14.66
N PHE A 535 -18.16 6.55 15.22
CA PHE A 535 -18.14 6.95 16.62
C PHE A 535 -17.96 5.75 17.56
N LEU A 536 -18.56 4.60 17.25
CA LEU A 536 -18.32 3.35 17.98
C LEU A 536 -16.85 2.91 17.89
N LYS A 537 -16.26 2.93 16.69
CA LYS A 537 -14.85 2.56 16.48
C LYS A 537 -13.91 3.50 17.25
N GLN A 538 -14.17 4.81 17.21
CA GLN A 538 -13.40 5.81 17.96
C GLN A 538 -13.55 5.61 19.47
N PHE A 539 -14.77 5.39 19.95
CA PHE A 539 -15.05 5.09 21.35
C PHE A 539 -14.27 3.87 21.84
N TRP A 540 -14.36 2.74 21.14
CA TRP A 540 -13.65 1.52 21.53
C TRP A 540 -12.13 1.66 21.42
N GLY A 541 -11.65 2.38 20.40
CA GLY A 541 -10.23 2.69 20.25
C GLY A 541 -9.67 3.52 21.40
N ALA A 542 -10.44 4.49 21.92
CA ALA A 542 -10.05 5.28 23.09
C ALA A 542 -10.26 4.52 24.41
N PHE A 543 -11.36 3.78 24.55
CA PHE A 543 -11.69 3.02 25.76
C PHE A 543 -10.70 1.89 26.02
N MET A 544 -10.30 1.17 24.97
CA MET A 544 -9.37 0.04 25.10
C MET A 544 -7.90 0.47 25.15
N SER A 545 -7.55 1.73 24.83
CA SER A 545 -6.15 2.16 24.88
C SER A 545 -5.63 2.34 26.31
N GLY A 546 -6.51 2.54 27.29
CA GLY A 546 -6.13 2.67 28.70
C GLY A 546 -5.39 3.96 29.05
N ASP A 547 -5.25 4.89 28.11
CA ASP A 547 -4.48 6.13 28.28
C ASP A 547 -5.27 7.19 29.06
N PRO A 548 -4.74 7.71 30.20
CA PRO A 548 -5.42 8.73 30.99
C PRO A 548 -5.67 10.05 30.25
N SER A 549 -4.80 10.41 29.28
CA SER A 549 -4.91 11.64 28.49
C SER A 549 -6.13 11.65 27.56
N ARG A 550 -6.62 10.47 27.16
CA ARG A 550 -7.77 10.32 26.25
C ARG A 550 -9.12 10.30 26.96
N MET A 551 -9.13 10.43 28.28
CA MET A 551 -10.34 10.36 29.09
C MET A 551 -11.35 11.47 28.76
N GLN A 552 -10.86 12.67 28.45
CA GLN A 552 -11.73 13.79 28.05
C GLN A 552 -12.34 13.55 26.65
N GLU A 553 -11.60 12.91 25.75
CA GLU A 553 -12.10 12.48 24.43
C GLU A 553 -13.19 11.41 24.58
N LEU A 554 -13.02 10.50 25.54
CA LEU A 554 -13.93 9.39 25.79
C LEU A 554 -15.31 9.86 26.28
N ALA A 555 -15.36 10.83 27.20
CA ALA A 555 -16.60 11.45 27.64
C ALA A 555 -17.35 12.09 26.46
N TYR A 556 -16.63 12.74 25.54
CA TYR A 556 -17.20 13.30 24.31
C TYR A 556 -17.72 12.21 23.38
N HIS A 557 -16.96 11.14 23.15
CA HIS A 557 -17.41 10.03 22.31
C HIS A 557 -18.70 9.44 22.88
N PHE A 558 -18.82 9.29 24.20
CA PHE A 558 -20.06 8.86 24.84
C PHE A 558 -21.25 9.79 24.56
N ASP A 559 -21.07 11.11 24.67
CA ASP A 559 -22.11 12.08 24.31
C ASP A 559 -22.49 12.01 22.82
N SER A 560 -21.51 11.82 21.93
CA SER A 560 -21.74 11.61 20.50
C SER A 560 -22.49 10.31 20.22
N LEU A 561 -22.23 9.23 20.97
CA LEU A 561 -22.98 7.98 20.87
C LEU A 561 -24.45 8.18 21.29
N LYS A 562 -24.71 8.95 22.36
CA LYS A 562 -26.08 9.32 22.76
C LYS A 562 -26.81 10.11 21.67
N ARG A 563 -26.18 11.17 21.15
CA ARG A 563 -26.73 11.96 20.02
C ARG A 563 -26.95 11.12 18.77
N SER A 564 -26.11 10.11 18.55
CA SER A 564 -26.27 9.20 17.41
C SER A 564 -27.49 8.30 17.56
N ALA A 565 -27.81 7.85 18.77
CA ALA A 565 -29.04 7.12 19.07
C ALA A 565 -30.28 8.02 18.86
N GLU A 566 -30.24 9.27 19.33
CA GLU A 566 -31.29 10.26 19.11
C GLU A 566 -31.51 10.54 17.62
N ARG A 567 -30.42 10.64 16.83
CA ARG A 567 -30.49 10.82 15.38
C ARG A 567 -31.16 9.64 14.68
N ILE A 568 -30.86 8.40 15.10
CA ILE A 568 -31.51 7.20 14.58
C ILE A 568 -33.01 7.25 14.88
N THR A 569 -33.40 7.60 16.12
CA THR A 569 -34.82 7.71 16.48
C THR A 569 -35.55 8.81 15.71
N ALA A 570 -34.92 9.96 15.52
CA ALA A 570 -35.49 11.07 14.73
C ALA A 570 -35.66 10.69 13.25
N LEU A 571 -34.68 9.98 12.67
CA LEU A 571 -34.78 9.48 11.29
C LEU A 571 -35.88 8.42 11.16
N ALA A 572 -36.07 7.58 12.17
CA ALA A 572 -37.15 6.60 12.19
C ALA A 572 -38.54 7.26 12.27
N GLU A 573 -38.65 8.39 13.00
CA GLU A 573 -39.88 9.19 13.04
C GLU A 573 -40.16 9.92 11.73
N GLU A 574 -39.13 10.47 11.09
CA GLU A 574 -39.27 11.07 9.76
C GLU A 574 -39.72 10.04 8.71
N ALA A 575 -39.16 8.83 8.76
CA ALA A 575 -39.58 7.72 7.90
C ALA A 575 -41.06 7.34 8.11
N GLU A 576 -41.54 7.41 9.35
CA GLU A 576 -42.95 7.19 9.66
C GLU A 576 -43.85 8.28 9.09
N MET A 577 -43.43 9.54 9.20
CA MET A 577 -44.17 10.67 8.62
C MET A 577 -44.27 10.55 7.10
N VAL A 578 -43.19 10.14 6.42
CA VAL A 578 -43.20 9.92 4.97
C VAL A 578 -44.08 8.73 4.59
N ARG A 579 -44.05 7.65 5.37
CA ARG A 579 -44.97 6.51 5.17
C ARG A 579 -46.43 6.93 5.28
N ILE A 580 -46.78 7.68 6.34
CA ILE A 580 -48.14 8.19 6.55
C ILE A 580 -48.56 9.11 5.40
N ALA A 581 -47.67 9.98 4.91
CA ALA A 581 -47.95 10.86 3.78
C ALA A 581 -48.22 10.07 2.48
N LEU A 582 -47.41 9.05 2.20
CA LEU A 582 -47.60 8.17 1.04
C LEU A 582 -48.89 7.35 1.15
N ASP A 583 -49.21 6.83 2.33
CA ASP A 583 -50.47 6.13 2.59
C ASP A 583 -51.68 7.04 2.40
N ASN A 584 -51.61 8.28 2.86
CA ASN A 584 -52.67 9.27 2.69
C ASN A 584 -52.88 9.63 1.21
N LYS A 585 -51.79 9.82 0.45
CA LYS A 585 -51.85 10.05 -0.99
C LYS A 585 -52.47 8.86 -1.71
N ARG A 586 -52.06 7.63 -1.37
CA ARG A 586 -52.65 6.41 -1.96
C ARG A 586 -54.13 6.26 -1.64
N LYS A 587 -54.54 6.58 -0.41
CA LYS A 587 -55.96 6.62 -0.02
C LYS A 587 -56.74 7.68 -0.80
N GLN A 588 -56.15 8.82 -1.11
CA GLN A 588 -56.76 9.86 -1.96
C GLN A 588 -56.93 9.37 -3.40
N GLU A 589 -55.90 8.79 -4.01
CA GLU A 589 -55.96 8.20 -5.37
C GLU A 589 -57.05 7.13 -5.48
N ILE A 590 -57.19 6.26 -4.47
CA ILE A 590 -58.23 5.23 -4.45
C ILE A 590 -59.63 5.88 -4.36
N LYS A 591 -59.79 6.95 -3.57
CA LYS A 591 -61.06 7.69 -3.49
C LYS A 591 -61.41 8.39 -4.80
N GLU A 592 -60.44 9.01 -5.46
CA GLU A 592 -60.62 9.67 -6.75
C GLU A 592 -60.93 8.66 -7.86
N HIS A 593 -60.21 7.54 -7.92
CA HIS A 593 -60.49 6.46 -8.85
C HIS A 593 -61.88 5.86 -8.61
N PHE A 594 -62.29 5.67 -7.35
CA PHE A 594 -63.63 5.22 -7.02
C PHE A 594 -64.71 6.22 -7.45
N ARG A 595 -64.48 7.54 -7.28
CA ARG A 595 -65.38 8.58 -7.78
C ARG A 595 -65.51 8.56 -9.30
N ALA A 596 -64.40 8.38 -10.02
CA ALA A 596 -64.36 8.39 -11.48
C ALA A 596 -64.96 7.11 -12.10
N THR A 597 -64.67 5.93 -11.53
CA THR A 597 -64.97 4.62 -12.17
C THR A 597 -66.04 3.79 -11.45
N LYS A 598 -66.47 4.19 -10.25
CA LYS A 598 -67.34 3.44 -9.32
C LYS A 598 -66.84 2.04 -8.93
N LYS A 599 -65.59 1.68 -9.29
CA LYS A 599 -64.94 0.41 -8.92
C LYS A 599 -64.01 0.62 -7.72
N LYS A 600 -64.16 -0.23 -6.69
CA LYS A 600 -63.32 -0.18 -5.48
C LYS A 600 -61.98 -0.87 -5.77
N LEU A 601 -60.87 -0.15 -5.64
CA LEU A 601 -59.54 -0.79 -5.53
C LEU A 601 -59.32 -1.28 -4.10
N ARG A 602 -58.70 -2.45 -3.97
CA ARG A 602 -58.24 -2.98 -2.69
C ARG A 602 -57.04 -2.15 -2.21
N TYR A 603 -57.14 -1.61 -1.00
CA TYR A 603 -56.00 -0.99 -0.32
C TYR A 603 -55.16 -2.08 0.35
N VAL A 604 -53.85 -2.08 0.08
CA VAL A 604 -52.86 -2.90 0.77
C VAL A 604 -51.98 -1.93 1.55
N PRO A 605 -51.92 -2.04 2.89
CA PRO A 605 -51.02 -1.19 3.67
C PRO A 605 -49.57 -1.49 3.25
N ARG A 606 -48.79 -0.43 2.99
CA ARG A 606 -47.35 -0.62 2.72
C ARG A 606 -46.63 -0.97 4.01
N GLY A 607 -45.66 -1.89 3.90
CA GLY A 607 -44.63 -2.08 4.91
C GLY A 607 -43.79 -0.81 5.10
N GLY A 608 -42.77 -0.87 5.94
CA GLY A 608 -41.83 0.25 6.11
C GLY A 608 -42.18 1.22 7.25
N GLY A 609 -41.51 2.37 7.28
CA GLY A 609 -41.66 3.40 8.32
C GLY A 609 -40.75 3.20 9.53
N LYS A 610 -41.19 3.60 10.72
CA LYS A 610 -40.38 3.57 11.95
C LYS A 610 -39.83 2.18 12.25
N ASN A 611 -40.67 1.16 12.16
CA ASN A 611 -40.29 -0.20 12.53
C ASN A 611 -39.23 -0.79 11.59
N ALA A 612 -39.31 -0.47 10.30
CA ALA A 612 -38.31 -0.91 9.34
C ALA A 612 -36.95 -0.22 9.56
N VAL A 613 -36.94 1.10 9.81
CA VAL A 613 -35.70 1.82 10.15
C VAL A 613 -35.12 1.29 11.47
N MET A 614 -35.93 1.09 12.50
CA MET A 614 -35.46 0.54 13.78
C MET A 614 -34.93 -0.89 13.65
N ALA A 615 -35.52 -1.71 12.78
CA ALA A 615 -35.01 -3.05 12.48
C ALA A 615 -33.66 -3.00 11.75
N LEU A 616 -33.48 -2.10 10.77
CA LEU A 616 -32.19 -1.89 10.11
C LEU A 616 -31.08 -1.48 11.09
N PHE A 617 -31.43 -0.64 12.07
CA PHE A 617 -30.48 -0.14 13.06
C PHE A 617 -30.38 -1.02 14.32
N GLU A 618 -31.07 -2.16 14.40
CA GLU A 618 -31.07 -3.00 15.60
C GLU A 618 -29.65 -3.41 16.03
N PRO A 619 -28.75 -3.88 15.13
CA PRO A 619 -27.38 -4.21 15.51
C PRO A 619 -26.58 -3.00 15.99
N SER A 620 -26.72 -1.87 15.30
CA SER A 620 -26.03 -0.62 15.66
C SER A 620 -26.52 -0.08 17.00
N LEU A 621 -27.82 -0.14 17.28
CA LEU A 621 -28.42 0.22 18.57
C LEU A 621 -27.97 -0.72 19.69
N ALA A 622 -27.85 -2.03 19.43
CA ALA A 622 -27.29 -2.98 20.39
C ALA A 622 -25.83 -2.65 20.72
N GLY A 623 -25.01 -2.32 19.71
CA GLY A 623 -23.64 -1.85 19.90
C GLY A 623 -23.56 -0.56 20.71
N LEU A 624 -24.44 0.42 20.44
CA LEU A 624 -24.55 1.66 21.20
C LEU A 624 -24.91 1.41 22.67
N ARG A 625 -25.92 0.56 22.93
CA ARG A 625 -26.32 0.19 24.30
C ARG A 625 -25.18 -0.51 25.05
N SER A 626 -24.46 -1.41 24.38
CA SER A 626 -23.29 -2.08 24.98
C SER A 626 -22.19 -1.09 25.33
N ALA A 627 -21.85 -0.17 24.43
CA ALA A 627 -20.84 0.86 24.68
C ALA A 627 -21.25 1.78 25.84
N GLN A 628 -22.52 2.18 25.88
CA GLN A 628 -23.06 3.03 26.95
C GLN A 628 -23.02 2.31 28.31
N ALA A 629 -23.50 1.06 28.38
CA ALA A 629 -23.49 0.28 29.61
C ALA A 629 -22.08 0.05 30.14
N VAL A 630 -21.11 -0.23 29.25
CA VAL A 630 -19.71 -0.41 29.64
C VAL A 630 -19.12 0.89 30.17
N TYR A 631 -19.36 2.04 29.51
CA TYR A 631 -18.90 3.33 30.01
C TYR A 631 -19.51 3.69 31.37
N GLU A 632 -20.82 3.53 31.54
CA GLU A 632 -21.51 3.81 32.80
C GLU A 632 -21.02 2.90 33.93
N SER A 633 -20.79 1.61 33.64
CA SER A 633 -20.21 0.67 34.61
C SER A 633 -18.78 1.03 35.01
N ALA A 634 -17.98 1.55 34.07
CA ALA A 634 -16.61 1.99 34.34
C ALA A 634 -16.58 3.31 35.10
N ALA A 635 -17.51 4.23 34.81
CA ALA A 635 -17.70 5.47 35.54
C ALA A 635 -18.16 5.23 36.98
N ALA A 636 -19.02 4.24 37.21
CA ALA A 636 -19.51 3.88 38.54
C ALA A 636 -18.50 3.10 39.40
N ARG A 637 -17.45 2.54 38.79
CA ARG A 637 -16.35 1.84 39.50
C ARG A 637 -15.20 2.76 39.91
N ARG A 638 -15.21 4.03 39.46
CA ARG A 638 -14.34 5.09 39.99
C ARG A 638 -15.00 5.74 41.18
#